data_AF-A0A7V7E024-F1
#
_entry.id   AF-A0A7V7E024-F1
#
_cell.length_a   1.000
_cell.length_b   1.000
_cell.length_c   1.000
_cell.angle_alpha   90.00
_cell.angle_beta   90.00
_cell.angle_gamma   90.00
#
_symmetry.space_group_name_H-M   'P 1'
#
loop_
_entity.id
_entity.type
_entity.pdbx_description
1 polymer ?
#
loop_
_entity_poly.entity_id
_entity_poly.type
_entity_poly.pdbx_seq_one_letter_code
_entity_poly.pdbx_strand_id
1 'polypeptide(L)'
;MLHDVGKLVLATELDNPFQRVISSVQEQTAPFFEVEQNIIGITHAEVEAYLLGIWGLPNPIVEAIAFHHRPQDFSRGEFNAVAAVHAANALEYEMSVGIPSNTSNNRLNPEYLDLLGLNERLPVWREVCGRIQHVEQTDD
;
A
#
# COMPACT_ATOMS: atom_id res chain seq x y z
N MET A 1 -9.45 -1.01 -1.93
CA MET A 1 -10.35 -1.66 -2.89
C MET A 1 -9.79 -1.67 -4.31
N LEU A 2 -9.58 -0.52 -4.98
CA LEU A 2 -8.95 -0.56 -6.32
C LEU A 2 -7.45 -0.88 -6.25
N HIS A 3 -6.72 -0.34 -5.26
CA HIS A 3 -5.25 -0.42 -5.08
C HIS A 3 -4.61 -1.82 -4.99
N ASP A 4 -5.41 -2.88 -5.07
CA ASP A 4 -4.97 -4.28 -4.93
C ASP A 4 -5.42 -5.18 -6.10
N VAL A 5 -5.98 -4.62 -7.17
CA VAL A 5 -6.40 -5.41 -8.34
C VAL A 5 -5.21 -6.12 -8.99
N GLY A 6 -4.01 -5.54 -8.90
CA GLY A 6 -2.78 -6.17 -9.40
C GLY A 6 -2.49 -7.53 -8.75
N LYS A 7 -2.85 -7.74 -7.47
CA LYS A 7 -2.67 -9.04 -6.79
C LYS A 7 -3.55 -10.12 -7.40
N LEU A 8 -4.77 -9.78 -7.83
CA LEU A 8 -5.66 -10.72 -8.51
C LEU A 8 -5.10 -11.14 -9.86
N VAL A 9 -4.60 -10.19 -10.64
CA VAL A 9 -3.96 -10.47 -11.93
C VAL A 9 -2.74 -11.37 -11.76
N LEU A 10 -1.89 -11.08 -10.79
CA LEU A 10 -0.73 -11.92 -10.47
C LEU A 10 -1.15 -13.33 -10.00
N ALA A 11 -2.20 -13.42 -9.17
CA ALA A 11 -2.71 -14.69 -8.68
C ALA A 11 -3.32 -15.56 -9.79
N THR A 12 -3.94 -14.97 -10.81
CA THR A 12 -4.57 -15.74 -11.91
C THR A 12 -3.58 -16.12 -13.01
N GLU A 13 -2.60 -15.26 -13.29
CA GLU A 13 -1.66 -15.49 -14.40
C GLU A 13 -0.38 -16.20 -13.96
N LEU A 14 0.00 -16.08 -12.68
CA LEU A 14 1.29 -16.57 -12.17
C LEU A 14 1.12 -17.47 -10.94
N ASP A 15 0.31 -18.53 -11.05
CA ASP A 15 0.01 -19.48 -9.97
C ASP A 15 1.24 -19.87 -9.12
N ASN A 16 2.26 -20.52 -9.71
CA ASN A 16 3.41 -21.01 -8.94
C ASN A 16 4.32 -19.89 -8.37
N PRO A 17 4.71 -18.87 -9.14
CA PRO A 17 5.48 -17.74 -8.59
C PRO A 17 4.73 -16.97 -7.49
N PHE A 18 3.43 -16.72 -7.67
CA PHE A 18 2.64 -15.97 -6.69
C PHE A 18 2.44 -16.77 -5.39
N GLN A 19 2.22 -18.09 -5.46
CA GLN A 19 2.21 -18.94 -4.26
C GLN A 19 3.52 -18.87 -3.48
N ARG A 20 4.67 -18.81 -4.17
CA ARG A 20 5.98 -18.61 -3.51
C ARG A 20 6.08 -17.25 -2.83
N VAL A 21 5.51 -16.19 -3.41
CA VAL A 21 5.41 -14.88 -2.75
C VAL A 21 4.62 -14.99 -1.45
N ILE A 22 3.43 -15.61 -1.49
CA ILE A 22 2.57 -15.78 -0.31
C ILE A 22 3.31 -16.53 0.81
N SER A 23 3.92 -17.68 0.50
CA SER A 23 4.67 -18.46 1.50
C SER A 23 5.88 -17.67 2.04
N SER A 24 6.60 -16.96 1.17
CA SER A 24 7.78 -16.19 1.55
C SER A 24 7.45 -14.99 2.44
N VAL A 25 6.32 -14.31 2.23
CA VAL A 25 5.90 -13.19 3.09
C VAL A 25 5.49 -13.66 4.49
N GLN A 26 5.00 -14.91 4.61
CA GLN A 26 4.70 -15.49 5.93
C GLN A 26 5.97 -15.83 6.72
N GLU A 27 7.05 -16.18 6.03
CA GLU A 27 8.33 -16.57 6.63
C GLU A 27 9.28 -15.39 6.87
N GLN A 28 9.19 -14.34 6.04
CA GLN A 28 10.10 -13.19 6.05
C GLN A 28 9.43 -11.93 6.61
N THR A 29 10.21 -11.09 7.30
CA THR A 29 9.78 -9.77 7.78
C THR A 29 9.98 -8.70 6.70
N ALA A 30 9.49 -8.96 5.48
CA ALA A 30 9.61 -8.04 4.34
C ALA A 30 8.23 -7.56 3.86
N PRO A 31 8.10 -6.31 3.37
CA PRO A 31 6.88 -5.86 2.71
C PRO A 31 6.53 -6.74 1.50
N PHE A 32 5.23 -6.95 1.26
CA PHE A 32 4.73 -7.81 0.19
C PHE A 32 5.32 -7.46 -1.19
N PHE A 33 5.34 -6.17 -1.51
CA PHE A 33 5.83 -5.68 -2.80
C PHE A 33 7.34 -5.94 -3.01
N GLU A 34 8.14 -5.97 -1.95
CA GLU A 34 9.57 -6.30 -2.06
C GLU A 34 9.76 -7.79 -2.39
N VAL A 35 8.94 -8.65 -1.78
CA VAL A 35 8.97 -10.09 -2.07
C VAL A 35 8.51 -10.38 -3.50
N GLU A 36 7.47 -9.70 -3.98
CA GLU A 36 7.05 -9.76 -5.39
C GLU A 36 8.17 -9.33 -6.33
N GLN A 37 8.79 -8.18 -6.06
CA GLN A 37 9.90 -7.68 -6.86
C GLN A 37 11.06 -8.67 -6.93
N ASN A 38 11.37 -9.34 -5.82
CA ASN A 38 12.46 -10.31 -5.74
C ASN A 38 12.16 -11.65 -6.45
N ILE A 39 10.90 -12.12 -6.41
CA ILE A 39 10.52 -13.44 -6.95
C ILE A 39 10.02 -13.35 -8.39
N ILE A 40 9.19 -12.33 -8.69
CA ILE A 40 8.48 -12.17 -9.95
C ILE A 40 9.14 -11.09 -10.83
N GLY A 41 9.82 -10.11 -10.23
CA GLY A 41 10.48 -9.02 -10.96
C GLY A 41 9.57 -7.82 -11.24
N ILE A 42 8.31 -7.87 -10.78
CA ILE A 42 7.31 -6.80 -10.86
C ILE A 42 6.43 -6.87 -9.62
N THR A 43 5.90 -5.72 -9.20
CA THR A 43 4.99 -5.58 -8.06
C THR A 43 3.53 -5.54 -8.50
N HIS A 44 2.60 -5.87 -7.60
CA HIS A 44 1.16 -5.70 -7.87
C HIS A 44 0.81 -4.26 -8.22
N ALA A 45 1.46 -3.28 -7.58
CA ALA A 45 1.24 -1.85 -7.83
C ALA A 45 1.57 -1.47 -9.28
N GLU A 46 2.66 -2.00 -9.85
CA GLU A 46 3.05 -1.76 -11.24
C GLU A 46 2.08 -2.42 -12.23
N VAL A 47 1.68 -3.67 -11.96
CA VAL A 47 0.68 -4.39 -12.78
C VAL A 47 -0.64 -3.63 -12.81
N GLU A 48 -1.09 -3.17 -11.64
CA GLU A 48 -2.33 -2.42 -11.52
C GLU A 48 -2.25 -1.05 -12.20
N ALA A 49 -1.18 -0.30 -11.96
CA ALA A 49 -0.99 1.01 -12.61
C ALA A 49 -1.00 0.87 -14.14
N TYR A 50 -0.35 -0.17 -14.67
CA TYR A 50 -0.40 -0.47 -16.10
C TYR A 50 -1.82 -0.76 -16.59
N LEU A 51 -2.58 -1.58 -15.87
CA LEU A 51 -3.97 -1.90 -16.21
C LEU A 51 -4.87 -0.66 -16.19
N LEU A 52 -4.77 0.18 -15.14
CA LEU A 52 -5.54 1.41 -15.03
C LEU A 52 -5.15 2.43 -16.11
N GLY A 53 -3.88 2.45 -16.53
CA GLY A 53 -3.43 3.22 -17.68
C GLY A 53 -4.12 2.79 -18.98
N ILE A 54 -4.24 1.47 -19.23
CA ILE A 54 -4.97 0.94 -20.39
C ILE A 54 -6.45 1.31 -20.35
N TRP A 55 -7.06 1.30 -19.17
CA TRP A 55 -8.47 1.68 -18.99
C TRP A 55 -8.71 3.19 -19.09
N GLY A 56 -7.65 4.00 -19.27
CA GLY A 56 -7.76 5.44 -19.49
C GLY A 56 -8.01 6.24 -18.21
N LEU A 57 -7.59 5.74 -17.05
CA LEU A 57 -7.70 6.49 -15.81
C LEU A 57 -6.73 7.70 -15.82
N PRO A 58 -7.10 8.83 -15.20
CA PRO A 58 -6.23 10.00 -15.11
C PRO A 58 -4.88 9.70 -14.45
N ASN A 59 -3.80 10.34 -14.94
CA ASN A 59 -2.44 10.17 -14.43
C ASN A 59 -2.33 10.26 -12.90
N PRO A 60 -2.97 11.21 -12.18
CA PRO A 60 -2.85 11.27 -10.73
C PRO A 60 -3.33 9.99 -10.01
N ILE A 61 -4.30 9.26 -10.59
CA ILE A 61 -4.76 7.98 -10.06
C ILE A 61 -3.74 6.89 -10.36
N VAL A 62 -3.27 6.81 -11.60
CA VAL A 62 -2.26 5.83 -12.03
C VAL A 62 -0.96 5.98 -11.23
N GLU A 63 -0.50 7.22 -11.03
CA GLU A 63 0.69 7.56 -10.24
C GLU A 63 0.51 7.18 -8.77
N ALA A 64 -0.65 7.49 -8.17
CA ALA A 64 -0.95 7.10 -6.80
C ALA A 64 -0.84 5.58 -6.60
N ILE A 65 -1.35 4.80 -7.55
CA ILE A 65 -1.22 3.34 -7.51
C ILE A 65 0.23 2.90 -7.75
N ALA A 66 0.92 3.44 -8.75
CA ALA A 66 2.28 3.00 -9.07
C ALA A 66 3.28 3.25 -7.92
N PHE A 67 3.13 4.35 -7.18
CA PHE A 67 4.17 4.83 -6.26
C PHE A 67 3.78 4.79 -4.77
N HIS A 68 2.60 4.32 -4.37
CA HIS A 68 2.20 4.37 -2.95
C HIS A 68 3.09 3.56 -2.00
N HIS A 69 3.79 2.52 -2.48
CA HIS A 69 4.78 1.78 -1.67
C HIS A 69 6.12 2.52 -1.55
N ARG A 70 6.45 3.40 -2.51
CA ARG A 70 7.71 4.16 -2.58
C ARG A 70 7.45 5.61 -3.02
N PRO A 71 6.76 6.40 -2.18
CA PRO A 71 6.28 7.72 -2.61
C PRO A 71 7.42 8.70 -2.93
N GLN A 72 8.61 8.51 -2.34
CA GLN A 72 9.80 9.32 -2.63
C GLN A 72 10.36 9.18 -4.05
N ASP A 73 9.98 8.13 -4.78
CA ASP A 73 10.40 7.89 -6.16
C ASP A 73 9.61 8.77 -7.14
N PHE A 74 8.45 9.29 -6.73
CA PHE A 74 7.59 10.16 -7.54
C PHE A 74 7.72 11.65 -7.22
N SER A 75 7.53 12.04 -5.96
CA SER A 75 7.51 13.45 -5.54
C SER A 75 8.25 13.61 -4.22
N ARG A 76 8.85 14.78 -4.01
CA ARG A 76 9.67 15.10 -2.82
C ARG A 76 9.31 16.42 -2.13
N GLY A 77 8.17 17.03 -2.43
CA GLY A 77 7.91 18.36 -1.83
C GLY A 77 6.49 18.87 -1.85
N GLU A 78 5.54 18.14 -2.43
CA GLU A 78 4.15 18.56 -2.49
C GLU A 78 3.22 17.41 -2.15
N PHE A 79 2.21 17.70 -1.32
CA PHE A 79 1.15 16.75 -1.04
C PHE A 79 0.31 16.51 -2.28
N ASN A 80 0.10 15.24 -2.61
CA ASN A 80 -0.63 14.80 -3.79
C ASN A 80 -1.33 13.45 -3.51
N ALA A 81 -1.93 12.88 -4.56
CA ALA A 81 -2.63 11.60 -4.45
C ALA A 81 -1.71 10.44 -3.99
N VAL A 82 -0.43 10.43 -4.40
CA VAL A 82 0.56 9.42 -3.96
C VAL A 82 0.75 9.51 -2.45
N ALA A 83 0.95 10.71 -1.90
CA ALA A 83 1.13 10.92 -0.47
C ALA A 83 -0.11 10.50 0.33
N ALA A 84 -1.31 10.83 -0.17
CA ALA A 84 -2.57 10.46 0.46
C ALA A 84 -2.77 8.94 0.49
N VAL A 85 -2.55 8.25 -0.64
CA VAL A 85 -2.72 6.80 -0.73
C VAL A 85 -1.64 6.06 0.07
N HIS A 86 -0.40 6.54 0.08
CA HIS A 86 0.67 6.01 0.93
C HIS A 86 0.27 6.01 2.41
N ALA A 87 -0.14 7.17 2.94
CA ALA A 87 -0.55 7.30 4.34
C ALA A 87 -1.78 6.43 4.66
N ALA A 88 -2.80 6.45 3.78
CA ALA A 88 -4.01 5.65 3.97
C ALA A 88 -3.72 4.15 3.99
N ASN A 89 -2.90 3.66 3.05
CA ASN A 89 -2.50 2.25 2.99
C ASN A 89 -1.74 1.84 4.25
N ALA A 90 -0.76 2.64 4.69
CA ALA A 90 0.00 2.32 5.89
C ALA A 90 -0.86 2.28 7.16
N LEU A 91 -1.81 3.21 7.30
CA LEU A 91 -2.75 3.25 8.44
C LEU A 91 -3.73 2.09 8.44
N GLU A 92 -4.23 1.67 7.27
CA GLU A 92 -5.08 0.48 7.15
C GLU A 92 -4.36 -0.77 7.66
N TYR A 93 -3.10 -0.96 7.24
CA TYR A 93 -2.27 -2.06 7.72
C TYR A 93 -1.97 -1.97 9.23
N GLU A 94 -1.71 -0.78 9.77
CA GLU A 94 -1.49 -0.55 11.22
C GLU A 94 -2.67 -1.03 12.06
N MET A 95 -3.89 -0.88 11.53
CA MET A 95 -5.14 -1.14 12.24
C MET A 95 -5.76 -2.51 11.92
N SER A 96 -5.30 -3.19 10.89
CA SER A 96 -5.78 -4.52 10.51
C SER A 96 -5.46 -5.57 11.58
N VAL A 97 -6.50 -6.22 12.11
CA VAL A 97 -6.36 -7.25 13.15
C VAL A 97 -5.83 -8.54 12.50
N GLY A 98 -4.74 -9.10 13.05
CA GLY A 98 -4.18 -10.39 12.61
C GLY A 98 -2.94 -10.28 11.71
N ILE A 99 -2.53 -9.07 11.31
CA ILE A 99 -1.24 -8.84 10.68
C ILE A 99 -0.19 -8.66 11.79
N PRO A 100 0.90 -9.45 11.82
CA PRO A 100 1.89 -9.35 12.88
C PRO A 100 2.55 -7.96 12.85
N SER A 101 2.65 -7.32 14.02
CA SER A 101 3.04 -5.91 14.18
C SER A 101 4.41 -5.53 13.62
N ASN A 102 5.28 -6.51 13.39
CA ASN A 102 6.57 -6.35 12.73
C ASN A 102 6.45 -6.12 11.20
N THR A 103 5.34 -6.53 10.57
CA THR A 103 5.06 -6.30 9.14
C THR A 103 4.29 -5.01 8.87
N SER A 104 3.62 -4.44 9.89
CA SER A 104 2.90 -3.16 9.79
C SER A 104 3.79 -1.95 10.10
N ASN A 105 4.72 -2.08 11.04
CA ASN A 105 5.57 -0.96 11.49
C ASN A 105 6.52 -0.38 10.43
N ASN A 106 6.77 -1.06 9.31
CA ASN A 106 7.74 -0.64 8.30
C ASN A 106 7.12 -0.10 7.00
N ARG A 107 5.81 0.20 6.99
CA ARG A 107 5.08 0.60 5.77
C ARG A 107 4.85 2.09 5.63
N LEU A 108 4.79 2.81 6.75
CA LEU A 108 4.75 4.26 6.76
C LEU A 108 6.17 4.78 6.63
N ASN A 109 6.41 5.71 5.69
CA ASN A 109 7.71 6.38 5.56
C ASN A 109 7.67 7.70 6.36
N PRO A 110 8.24 7.75 7.58
CA PRO A 110 8.21 8.94 8.42
C PRO A 110 9.06 10.08 7.86
N GLU A 111 10.18 9.78 7.19
CA GLU A 111 11.02 10.81 6.54
C GLU A 111 10.26 11.51 5.41
N TYR A 112 9.47 10.75 4.65
CA TYR A 112 8.63 11.29 3.59
C TYR A 112 7.51 12.18 4.14
N LEU A 113 6.89 11.78 5.25
CA LEU A 113 5.86 12.61 5.90
C LEU A 113 6.45 13.86 6.55
N ASP A 114 7.66 13.77 7.11
CA ASP A 114 8.39 14.92 7.65
C ASP A 114 8.69 15.95 6.56
N LEU A 115 9.17 15.47 5.40
CA LEU A 115 9.44 16.29 4.23
C LEU A 115 8.20 17.07 3.75
N LEU A 116 7.01 16.50 3.93
CA LEU A 116 5.73 17.14 3.60
C LEU A 116 5.15 17.99 4.75
N GLY A 117 5.79 18.01 5.92
CA GLY A 117 5.29 18.70 7.11
C GLY A 117 4.04 18.06 7.71
N LEU A 118 3.83 16.75 7.52
CA LEU A 118 2.61 16.03 7.88
C LEU A 118 2.74 15.16 9.14
N ASN A 119 3.91 15.10 9.77
CA ASN A 119 4.12 14.30 10.98
C ASN A 119 3.13 14.62 12.11
N GLU A 120 2.79 15.88 12.31
CA GLU A 120 1.82 16.31 13.33
C GLU A 120 0.37 15.91 13.01
N ARG A 121 0.07 15.50 11.77
CA ARG A 121 -1.26 15.04 11.35
C ARG A 121 -1.49 13.55 11.65
N LEU A 122 -0.42 12.76 11.80
CA LEU A 122 -0.54 11.32 12.02
C LEU A 122 -1.39 10.94 13.24
N PRO A 123 -1.26 11.56 14.43
CA PRO A 123 -2.11 11.24 15.57
C PRO A 123 -3.60 11.47 15.27
N VAL A 124 -3.91 12.55 14.54
CA VAL A 124 -5.29 12.89 14.15
C VAL A 124 -5.85 11.87 13.17
N TRP A 125 -5.06 11.45 12.16
CA TRP A 125 -5.50 10.43 11.21
C TRP A 125 -5.72 9.08 11.88
N ARG A 126 -4.83 8.68 12.81
CA ARG A 126 -5.01 7.46 13.61
C ARG A 126 -6.31 7.49 14.42
N GLU A 127 -6.60 8.61 15.08
CA GLU A 127 -7.84 8.78 15.84
C GLU A 127 -9.09 8.68 14.95
N VAL A 128 -9.06 9.32 13.77
CA VAL A 128 -10.18 9.27 12.82
C VAL A 128 -10.39 7.84 12.30
N CYS A 129 -9.33 7.16 11.85
CA CYS A 129 -9.42 5.80 11.33
C CYS A 129 -9.86 4.80 12.41
N GLY A 130 -9.39 4.95 13.65
CA GLY A 130 -9.83 4.10 14.77
C GLY A 130 -11.31 4.25 15.10
N ARG A 131 -11.88 5.46 14.98
CA ARG A 131 -13.33 5.66 15.15
C ARG A 131 -14.15 4.98 14.06
N ILE A 132 -13.69 5.00 12.81
CA ILE A 132 -14.40 4.40 11.68
C ILE A 132 -14.51 2.87 11.86
N GLN A 133 -13.42 2.20 12.25
CA GLN A 133 -13.43 0.76 12.49
C GLN A 133 -14.35 0.33 13.64
N HIS A 134 -14.46 1.14 14.68
CA HIS A 134 -15.38 0.84 15.79
C HIS A 134 -16.86 0.95 15.39
N VAL A 135 -17.21 1.89 14.50
CA VAL A 135 -18.59 2.03 13.99
C VAL A 135 -18.96 0.83 13.12
N GLU A 136 -18.05 0.38 12.25
CA GLU A 136 -18.28 -0.79 11.39
C GLU A 136 -18.40 -2.12 12.16
N GLN A 137 -17.83 -2.23 13.36
CA GLN A 137 -17.92 -3.43 14.21
C GLN A 137 -19.18 -3.47 15.09
N THR A 138 -19.93 -2.37 15.24
CA THR A 138 -21.13 -2.30 16.10
C THR A 138 -22.45 -2.49 15.34
N ASP A 139 -22.41 -2.60 14.02
CA ASP A 139 -23.59 -2.74 13.14
C ASP A 139 -23.85 -4.20 12.68
N ASP A 140 -23.14 -5.20 13.22
CA ASP A 140 -23.40 -6.65 13.10
C ASP A 140 -23.99 -7.23 14.40
#